data_AF-A0A1F6LNM3-F1
#
_entry.id   AF-A0A1F6LNM3-F1
#
_cell.length_a   1.000
_cell.length_b   1.000
_cell.length_c   1.000
_cell.angle_alpha   90.00
_cell.angle_beta   90.00
_cell.angle_gamma   90.00
#
_symmetry.space_group_name_H-M   'P 1'
#
loop_
_entity.id
_entity.type
_entity.pdbx_description
1 polymer ?
#
loop_
_entity_poly.entity_id
_entity_poly.type
_entity_poly.pdbx_seq_one_letter_code
_entity_poly.pdbx_strand_id
1 'polypeptide(L)'
;MGGDDSEQTIRLLTEIRDQLKRISAKLSNLDDVRVGINELVRYFYDSKPRSPLDDTGKKYSPQKIREEHPQAYQPWTSQEIERVERGHSEGKSIRELAADLGRQPGAIRSRLSKSGLLK
;
A
#
# COMPACT_ATOMS: atom_id res chain seq x y z
N MET A 1 -10.95 49.85 0.42
CA MET A 1 -11.82 48.68 0.13
C MET A 1 -10.91 47.51 -0.17
N GLY A 2 -10.66 46.62 0.79
CA GLY A 2 -9.69 45.52 0.62
C GLY A 2 -9.55 44.55 1.80
N GLY A 3 -10.29 44.75 2.89
CA GLY A 3 -10.27 43.85 4.06
C GLY A 3 -11.27 42.68 3.98
N ASP A 4 -12.36 42.83 3.22
CA ASP A 4 -13.48 41.87 3.20
C ASP A 4 -13.12 40.58 2.43
N ASP A 5 -12.48 40.68 1.28
CA ASP A 5 -12.08 39.53 0.46
C ASP A 5 -11.05 38.62 1.15
N SER A 6 -10.16 39.21 1.95
CA SER A 6 -9.14 38.45 2.68
C SER A 6 -9.75 37.64 3.82
N GLU A 7 -10.73 38.22 4.54
CA GLU A 7 -11.47 37.49 5.57
C GLU A 7 -12.34 36.37 4.98
N GLN A 8 -13.01 36.63 3.85
CA GLN A 8 -13.79 35.61 3.15
C GLN A 8 -12.90 34.47 2.66
N THR A 9 -11.71 34.79 2.14
CA THR A 9 -10.72 33.79 1.73
C THR A 9 -10.25 32.95 2.91
N ILE A 10 -9.94 33.56 4.06
CA ILE A 10 -9.50 32.84 5.26
C ILE A 10 -10.61 31.91 5.79
N ARG A 11 -11.87 32.37 5.77
CA ARG A 11 -13.02 31.55 6.17
C ARG A 11 -13.20 30.35 5.25
N LEU A 12 -13.11 30.56 3.94
CA LEU A 12 -13.22 29.50 2.95
C LEU A 12 -12.10 28.46 3.09
N LEU A 13 -10.85 28.91 3.27
CA LEU A 13 -9.70 28.01 3.47
C LEU A 13 -9.82 27.21 4.77
N THR A 14 -10.39 27.79 5.82
CA THR A 14 -10.63 27.11 7.09
C THR A 14 -11.73 26.05 6.94
N GLU A 15 -12.81 26.37 6.23
CA GLU A 15 -13.89 25.43 5.93
C GLU A 15 -13.38 24.25 5.09
N ILE A 16 -12.61 24.50 4.04
CA ILE A 16 -12.01 23.44 3.21
C ILE A 16 -11.11 22.54 4.06
N ARG A 17 -10.28 23.13 4.93
CA ARG A 17 -9.40 22.37 5.84
C ARG A 17 -10.20 21.45 6.76
N ASP A 18 -11.32 21.92 7.30
CA ASP A 18 -12.13 21.12 8.21
C ASP A 18 -12.97 20.06 7.48
N GLN A 19 -13.41 20.35 6.24
CA GLN A 19 -14.00 19.35 5.36
C GLN A 19 -13.01 18.24 5.02
N LEU A 20 -11.75 18.57 4.73
CA LEU A 20 -10.69 17.59 4.48
C LEU A 20 -10.43 16.71 5.72
N LYS A 21 -10.41 17.28 6.94
CA LYS A 21 -10.30 16.49 8.18
C LYS A 21 -11.47 15.51 8.36
N ARG A 22 -12.70 15.96 8.07
CA ARG A 22 -13.90 15.11 8.17
C ARG A 22 -13.88 13.97 7.15
N ILE A 23 -13.45 14.24 5.92
CA ILE A 23 -13.27 13.21 4.89
C ILE A 23 -12.19 12.23 5.32
N SER A 24 -11.04 12.70 5.80
CA SER A 24 -9.97 11.85 6.32
C SER A 24 -10.44 10.93 7.45
N ALA A 25 -11.26 11.42 8.38
CA ALA A 25 -11.83 10.64 9.47
C ALA A 25 -12.91 9.62 9.02
N LYS A 26 -13.61 9.89 7.91
CA LYS A 26 -14.50 8.90 7.29
C LYS A 26 -13.72 7.84 6.51
N LEU A 27 -12.59 8.21 5.91
CA LEU A 27 -11.71 7.28 5.20
C LEU A 27 -10.91 6.38 6.17
N SER A 28 -10.68 6.76 7.43
CA SER A 28 -10.14 5.83 8.44
C SER A 28 -11.08 4.66 8.75
N ASN A 29 -12.38 4.78 8.46
CA ASN A 29 -13.30 3.62 8.51
C ASN A 29 -13.08 2.64 7.33
N LEU A 30 -12.22 2.95 6.36
CA LEU A 30 -11.75 1.99 5.33
C LEU A 30 -10.58 1.13 5.80
N ASP A 31 -9.98 1.42 6.96
CA ASP A 31 -9.02 0.50 7.58
C ASP A 31 -9.69 -0.83 7.97
N ASP A 32 -11.01 -0.84 8.21
CA ASP A 32 -11.80 -2.07 8.44
C ASP A 32 -11.87 -2.95 7.17
N VAL A 33 -11.99 -2.34 5.98
CA VAL A 33 -11.92 -3.07 4.69
C VAL A 33 -10.53 -3.67 4.50
N ARG A 34 -9.49 -2.97 4.99
CA ARG A 34 -8.10 -3.42 4.93
C ARG A 34 -7.82 -4.60 5.87
N VAL A 35 -8.48 -4.67 7.03
CA VAL A 35 -8.48 -5.84 7.92
C VAL A 35 -9.22 -7.02 7.26
N GLY A 36 -10.40 -6.78 6.70
CA GLY A 36 -11.19 -7.82 6.03
C GLY A 36 -10.47 -8.47 4.84
N ILE A 37 -9.71 -7.69 4.06
CA ILE A 37 -8.87 -8.25 2.98
C ILE A 37 -7.75 -9.14 3.52
N ASN A 38 -7.10 -8.78 4.63
CA ASN A 38 -6.05 -9.62 5.23
C ASN A 38 -6.63 -10.94 5.79
N GLU A 39 -7.84 -10.89 6.34
CA GLU A 39 -8.55 -12.07 6.83
C GLU A 39 -9.00 -12.97 5.67
N LEU A 40 -9.51 -12.40 4.58
CA LEU A 40 -9.82 -13.12 3.34
C LEU A 40 -8.59 -13.77 2.71
N VAL A 41 -7.46 -13.05 2.66
CA VAL A 41 -6.18 -13.61 2.17
C VAL A 41 -5.75 -14.78 3.06
N ARG A 42 -5.87 -14.67 4.38
CA ARG A 42 -5.56 -15.76 5.32
C ARG A 42 -6.48 -16.97 5.09
N TYR A 43 -7.79 -16.74 4.99
CA TYR A 43 -8.78 -17.77 4.67
C TYR A 43 -8.47 -18.49 3.36
N PHE A 44 -8.13 -17.76 2.29
CA PHE A 44 -7.77 -18.35 0.99
C PHE A 44 -6.45 -19.13 1.02
N TYR A 45 -5.46 -18.70 1.82
CA TYR A 45 -4.20 -19.43 1.98
C TYR A 45 -4.37 -20.69 2.83
N ASP A 46 -5.19 -20.65 3.87
CA ASP A 46 -5.43 -21.78 4.78
C ASP A 46 -6.37 -22.84 4.17
N SER A 47 -7.23 -22.45 3.21
CA SER A 47 -8.25 -23.33 2.60
C SER A 47 -7.82 -24.02 1.29
N LYS A 48 -6.59 -23.81 0.80
CA LYS A 48 -6.08 -24.63 -0.32
C LYS A 48 -5.68 -26.02 0.20
N PRO A 49 -6.14 -27.13 -0.42
CA PRO A 49 -5.58 -28.43 -0.10
C PRO A 49 -4.09 -28.41 -0.46
N ARG A 50 -3.22 -28.73 0.51
CA ARG A 50 -1.78 -28.81 0.29
C ARG A 50 -1.51 -29.83 -0.81
N SER A 51 -0.71 -29.45 -1.80
CA SER A 51 -0.19 -30.40 -2.77
C SER A 51 0.68 -31.41 -2.02
N PRO A 52 0.61 -32.72 -2.32
CA PRO A 52 1.50 -33.73 -1.74
C PRO A 52 3.00 -33.45 -1.96
N LEU A 53 3.36 -32.48 -2.82
CA LEU A 53 4.73 -32.02 -3.05
C LEU A 53 5.19 -30.91 -2.08
N ASP A 54 4.31 -30.40 -1.22
CA ASP A 54 4.59 -29.29 -0.30
C ASP A 54 5.24 -29.73 1.03
N ASP A 55 5.42 -31.04 1.25
CA ASP A 55 5.88 -31.64 2.52
C ASP A 55 7.41 -31.56 2.75
N THR A 56 8.04 -30.45 2.35
CA THR A 56 9.46 -30.19 2.66
C THR A 56 9.67 -29.55 4.04
N GLY A 57 8.64 -29.49 4.90
CA GLY A 57 8.77 -29.01 6.28
C GLY A 57 9.31 -27.57 6.45
N LYS A 58 9.47 -26.80 5.36
CA LYS A 58 9.92 -25.40 5.44
C LYS A 58 8.76 -24.53 5.92
N LYS A 59 8.61 -24.42 7.23
CA LYS A 59 7.84 -23.33 7.85
C LYS A 59 8.37 -22.01 7.30
N TYR A 60 7.55 -21.30 6.53
CA TYR A 60 7.84 -19.95 6.07
C TYR A 60 7.99 -19.04 7.30
N SER A 61 9.24 -18.68 7.66
CA SER A 61 9.48 -17.71 8.72
C SER A 61 9.58 -16.30 8.09
N PRO A 62 8.82 -15.31 8.57
CA PRO A 62 8.95 -13.92 8.14
C PRO A 62 10.40 -13.40 8.27
N GLN A 63 11.16 -13.94 9.22
CA GLN A 63 12.57 -13.62 9.44
C GLN A 63 13.43 -14.00 8.23
N LYS A 64 13.29 -15.22 7.70
CA LYS A 64 14.06 -15.65 6.51
C LYS A 64 13.72 -14.82 5.28
N ILE A 65 12.46 -14.42 5.13
CA ILE A 65 12.06 -13.54 4.03
C ILE A 65 12.69 -12.15 4.18
N ARG A 66 12.81 -11.64 5.41
CA ARG A 66 13.44 -10.33 5.68
C ARG A 66 14.95 -10.32 5.46
N GLU A 67 15.61 -11.48 5.45
CA GLU A 67 17.03 -11.59 5.04
C GLU A 67 17.20 -11.17 3.57
N GLU A 68 16.30 -11.61 2.69
CA GLU A 68 16.33 -11.29 1.26
C GLU A 68 15.60 -9.98 0.92
N HIS A 69 14.54 -9.66 1.67
CA HIS A 69 13.70 -8.50 1.45
C HIS A 69 13.49 -7.75 2.78
N PRO A 70 14.40 -6.83 3.15
CA PRO A 70 14.39 -6.19 4.46
C PRO A 70 13.06 -5.51 4.83
N GLN A 71 12.33 -5.04 3.82
CA GLN A 71 11.04 -4.37 4.00
C GLN A 71 9.84 -5.32 3.83
N ALA A 72 10.03 -6.64 3.83
CA ALA A 72 8.91 -7.58 3.72
C ALA A 72 7.89 -7.41 4.87
N TYR A 73 6.62 -7.37 4.49
CA TYR A 73 5.46 -7.17 5.38
C TYR A 73 5.40 -5.83 6.12
N GLN A 74 6.36 -4.92 5.92
CA GLN A 74 6.28 -3.58 6.49
C GLN A 74 5.12 -2.78 5.84
N PRO A 75 4.53 -1.82 6.54
CA PRO A 75 3.60 -0.87 5.92
C PRO A 75 4.26 -0.15 4.74
N TRP A 76 3.48 0.19 3.71
CA TRP A 76 3.97 1.02 2.61
C TRP A 76 3.85 2.49 3.00
N THR A 77 4.95 3.23 2.85
CA THR A 77 4.95 4.68 2.97
C THR A 77 4.50 5.34 1.66
N SER A 78 3.96 6.56 1.75
CA SER A 78 3.58 7.32 0.55
C SER A 78 4.77 7.56 -0.39
N GLN A 79 5.97 7.76 0.16
CA GLN A 79 7.19 7.92 -0.62
C GLN A 79 7.57 6.63 -1.38
N GLU A 80 7.45 5.46 -0.74
CA GLU A 80 7.68 4.19 -1.44
C GLU A 80 6.66 3.97 -2.56
N ILE A 81 5.39 4.31 -2.34
CA ILE A 81 4.35 4.21 -3.35
C ILE A 81 4.70 5.09 -4.56
N GLU A 82 5.07 6.35 -4.32
CA GLU A 82 5.50 7.28 -5.37
C GLU A 82 6.72 6.74 -6.15
N ARG A 83 7.69 6.15 -5.46
CA ARG A 83 8.87 5.55 -6.10
C ARG A 83 8.51 4.33 -6.96
N VAL A 84 7.54 3.52 -6.56
CA VAL A 84 7.02 2.40 -7.37
C VAL A 84 6.36 2.92 -8.64
N GLU A 85 5.47 3.90 -8.52
CA GLU A 85 4.70 4.44 -9.64
C GLU A 85 5.61 5.15 -10.65
N ARG A 86 6.50 6.02 -10.14
CA ARG A 86 7.48 6.74 -10.97
C ARG A 86 8.47 5.80 -11.65
N GLY A 87 9.04 4.85 -10.90
CA GLY A 87 9.99 3.92 -11.49
C GLY A 87 9.34 3.02 -12.55
N HIS A 88 8.08 2.64 -12.36
CA HIS A 88 7.32 1.91 -13.39
C HIS A 88 7.04 2.77 -14.63
N SER A 89 6.69 4.05 -14.48
CA SER A 89 6.50 4.95 -15.63
C SER A 89 7.81 5.25 -16.37
N GLU A 90 8.94 5.21 -15.66
CA GLU A 90 10.30 5.28 -16.23
C GLU A 90 10.75 3.97 -16.91
N GLY A 91 9.91 2.92 -16.88
CA GLY A 91 10.17 1.64 -17.55
C GLY A 91 10.97 0.64 -16.73
N LYS A 92 11.23 0.88 -15.43
CA LYS A 92 11.87 -0.11 -14.57
C LYS A 92 11.00 -1.36 -14.45
N SER A 93 11.66 -2.51 -14.49
CA SER A 93 10.98 -3.78 -14.24
C SER A 93 10.57 -3.93 -12.77
N ILE A 94 9.56 -4.76 -12.54
CA ILE A 94 9.11 -5.14 -11.19
C ILE A 94 10.27 -5.68 -10.32
N ARG A 95 11.25 -6.36 -10.93
CA ARG A 95 12.40 -6.93 -10.20
C ARG A 95 13.37 -5.84 -9.74
N GLU A 96 13.63 -4.85 -10.58
CA GLU A 96 14.48 -3.71 -10.23
C GLU A 96 13.83 -2.89 -9.11
N LEU A 97 12.53 -2.60 -9.23
CA LEU A 97 11.78 -1.89 -8.18
C LEU A 97 11.77 -2.68 -6.85
N ALA A 98 11.68 -4.00 -6.91
CA ALA A 98 11.74 -4.87 -5.74
C ALA A 98 13.11 -4.79 -5.04
N ALA A 99 14.19 -4.82 -5.81
CA ALA A 99 15.55 -4.68 -5.30
C ALA A 99 15.78 -3.29 -4.69
N ASP A 100 15.42 -2.22 -5.41
CA ASP A 100 15.60 -0.82 -4.98
C ASP A 100 14.88 -0.51 -3.65
N LEU A 101 13.71 -1.12 -3.43
CA LEU A 101 12.87 -0.88 -2.26
C LEU A 101 13.05 -1.95 -1.17
N GLY A 102 13.84 -2.99 -1.42
CA GLY A 102 13.99 -4.13 -0.50
C GLY A 102 12.67 -4.88 -0.25
N ARG A 103 11.79 -4.91 -1.25
CA ARG A 103 10.43 -5.50 -1.19
C ARG A 103 10.36 -6.73 -2.08
N GLN A 104 9.36 -7.58 -1.83
CA GLN A 104 9.09 -8.72 -2.70
C GLN A 104 8.49 -8.27 -4.05
N PRO A 105 8.85 -8.90 -5.18
CA PRO A 105 8.25 -8.61 -6.49
C PRO A 105 6.72 -8.72 -6.53
N GLY A 106 6.14 -9.65 -5.76
CA GLY A 106 4.69 -9.78 -5.62
C GLY A 106 4.04 -8.56 -4.97
N ALA A 107 4.72 -7.93 -4.00
CA ALA A 107 4.24 -6.72 -3.34
C ALA A 107 4.25 -5.52 -4.29
N ILE A 108 5.27 -5.41 -5.16
CA ILE A 108 5.34 -4.39 -6.21
C ILE A 108 4.20 -4.56 -7.21
N ARG A 109 3.95 -5.78 -7.71
CA ARG A 109 2.82 -6.07 -8.62
C ARG A 109 1.48 -5.67 -8.01
N SER A 110 1.23 -6.08 -6.76
CA SER A 110 0.00 -5.73 -6.06
C SER A 110 -0.16 -4.22 -5.92
N ARG A 111 0.94 -3.50 -5.65
CA ARG A 111 0.91 -2.04 -5.54
C ARG A 111 0.55 -1.38 -6.86
N LEU A 112 1.22 -1.74 -7.94
CA LEU A 112 0.95 -1.22 -9.29
C LEU A 112 -0.47 -1.52 -9.75
N SER A 113 -1.00 -2.71 -9.44
CA SER A 113 -2.40 -3.06 -9.73
C SER A 113 -3.38 -2.19 -8.95
N LYS A 114 -3.12 -1.95 -7.65
CA LYS A 114 -3.94 -1.03 -6.83
C LYS A 114 -3.89 0.42 -7.33
N SER A 115 -2.77 0.85 -7.87
CA SER A 115 -2.62 2.17 -8.50
C SER A 115 -3.17 2.23 -9.93
N GLY A 116 -3.72 1.12 -10.47
CA GLY A 116 -4.28 1.07 -11.82
C GLY A 116 -3.25 1.02 -12.95
N LEU A 117 -1.96 0.84 -12.62
CA LEU A 117 -0.85 0.81 -13.59
C LEU A 117 -0.58 -0.60 -14.16
N LEU A 118 -1.17 -1.63 -13.56
CA LEU A 118 -1.18 -3.02 -14.06
C LEU A 118 -2.59 -3.60 -13.94
N LYS A 119 -3.01 -4.37 -14.94
CA LYS A 119 -4.28 -5.11 -14.94
C LYS A 119 -4.05 -6.57 -14.56
#